data_AF-A0A6G3WY42-F1
#
_entry.id   AF-A0A6G3WY42-F1
#
_cell.length_a   1.000
_cell.length_b   1.000
_cell.length_c   1.000
_cell.angle_alpha   90.00
_cell.angle_beta   90.00
_cell.angle_gamma   90.00
#
_symmetry.space_group_name_H-M   'P 1'
#
loop_
_entity.id
_entity.type
_entity.pdbx_description
1 polymer ?
#
loop_
_entity_poly.entity_id
_entity_poly.type
_entity_poly.pdbx_seq_one_letter_code
_entity_poly.pdbx_strand_id
1 'polypeptide(L)'
;MTIAPADPVSATESAASTPSGAGTNDGPGTALLRTLTDLTVDLPDTDPGRVAAAALRGRNARSDEAELRSLATEAAAGLISEDPAYSRLAARLLTRTIADEAAGQGATSFSASVAVGHREGLIADRTAAFVALHSAALDRLVEQALADGA
;
A
#
# COMPACT_ATOMS: atom_id res chain seq x y z
N MET A 1 -9.61 41.25 -51.84
CA MET A 1 -9.73 40.29 -50.72
C MET A 1 -8.42 39.50 -50.68
N THR A 2 -7.50 39.92 -49.84
CA THR A 2 -6.10 39.46 -49.82
C THR A 2 -5.98 38.28 -48.87
N ILE A 3 -5.73 37.09 -49.41
CA ILE A 3 -5.50 35.87 -48.65
C ILE A 3 -3.98 35.74 -48.48
N ALA A 4 -3.50 35.80 -47.23
CA ALA A 4 -2.10 35.58 -46.89
C ALA A 4 -1.73 34.09 -46.99
N PRO A 5 -0.52 33.73 -47.45
CA PRO A 5 -0.04 32.35 -47.40
C PRO A 5 0.48 32.03 -45.99
N ALA A 6 0.12 30.85 -45.48
CA ALA A 6 0.66 30.31 -44.24
C ALA A 6 1.94 29.51 -44.56
N ASP A 7 3.08 29.94 -44.02
CA ASP A 7 4.32 29.17 -44.01
C ASP A 7 4.23 28.02 -42.98
N PRO A 8 4.64 26.78 -43.32
CA PRO A 8 4.73 25.71 -42.35
C PRO A 8 6.03 25.85 -41.52
N VAL A 9 5.88 26.12 -40.23
CA VAL A 9 6.99 26.02 -39.27
C VAL A 9 7.43 24.56 -39.15
N SER A 10 8.63 24.30 -39.65
CA SER A 10 9.42 23.11 -39.33
C SER A 10 9.82 23.17 -37.85
N ALA A 11 9.57 22.09 -37.12
CA ALA A 11 10.24 21.81 -35.86
C ALA A 11 10.68 20.35 -35.85
N THR A 12 11.91 20.15 -36.29
CA THR A 12 12.72 18.99 -35.92
C THR A 12 13.19 19.21 -34.50
N GLU A 13 12.89 18.30 -33.57
CA GLU A 13 13.80 17.99 -32.46
C GLU A 13 13.39 16.67 -31.81
N SER A 14 14.11 15.62 -32.21
CA SER A 14 14.31 14.42 -31.42
C SER A 14 15.51 14.69 -30.51
N ALA A 15 15.26 14.89 -29.22
CA ALA A 15 16.23 14.91 -28.11
C ALA A 15 15.41 15.04 -26.82
N ALA A 16 15.62 14.36 -25.70
CA ALA A 16 16.69 13.48 -25.30
C ALA A 16 16.13 12.54 -24.21
N SER A 17 16.51 11.27 -24.28
CA SER A 17 16.52 10.40 -23.10
C SER A 17 17.63 10.90 -22.18
N THR A 18 17.27 11.55 -21.08
CA THR A 18 18.21 11.87 -20.01
C THR A 18 18.25 10.69 -19.04
N PRO A 19 19.40 10.00 -18.85
CA PRO A 19 19.56 9.11 -17.72
C PRO A 19 19.95 9.98 -16.52
N SER A 20 18.96 10.35 -15.69
CA SER A 20 19.25 11.03 -14.42
C SER A 20 19.48 9.99 -13.33
N GLY A 21 20.67 10.05 -12.72
CA GLY A 21 21.19 9.04 -11.83
C GLY A 21 20.60 9.02 -10.41
N ALA A 22 20.73 7.84 -9.81
CA ALA A 22 20.99 7.56 -8.39
C ALA A 22 20.24 8.41 -7.35
N GLY A 23 18.95 8.12 -7.27
CA GLY A 23 18.12 8.19 -6.07
C GLY A 23 16.82 7.51 -6.49
N THR A 24 16.74 6.19 -6.39
CA THR A 24 15.60 5.41 -6.90
C THR A 24 14.37 5.68 -6.04
N ASN A 25 13.74 6.84 -6.25
CA ASN A 25 12.32 6.99 -6.00
C ASN A 25 11.62 6.17 -7.08
N ASP A 26 11.60 4.87 -6.86
CA ASP A 26 10.81 3.93 -7.62
C ASP A 26 9.40 4.50 -7.73
N GLY A 27 8.89 4.64 -8.95
CA GLY A 27 7.50 5.08 -9.15
C GLY A 27 6.54 4.15 -8.38
N PRO A 28 5.34 4.61 -7.97
CA PRO A 28 4.42 3.84 -7.13
C PRO A 28 4.15 2.40 -7.62
N GLY A 29 4.19 2.16 -8.93
CA GLY A 29 4.08 0.82 -9.51
C GLY A 29 5.26 -0.12 -9.21
N THR A 30 6.49 0.40 -9.16
CA THR A 30 7.67 -0.40 -8.81
C THR A 30 7.70 -0.70 -7.32
N ALA A 31 7.29 0.25 -6.48
CA ALA A 31 7.08 0.02 -5.04
C ALA A 31 6.00 -1.04 -4.79
N LEU A 32 4.88 -0.99 -5.53
CA LEU A 32 3.84 -2.01 -5.48
C LEU A 32 4.37 -3.40 -5.87
N LEU A 33 5.12 -3.51 -6.97
CA LEU A 33 5.64 -4.81 -7.42
C LEU A 33 6.60 -5.43 -6.38
N ARG A 34 7.48 -4.62 -5.78
CA ARG A 34 8.34 -5.07 -4.67
C ARG A 34 7.52 -5.59 -3.51
N THR A 35 6.55 -4.78 -3.07
CA THR A 35 5.61 -5.11 -1.99
C THR A 35 4.90 -6.44 -2.24
N LEU A 36 4.41 -6.66 -3.47
CA LEU A 36 3.76 -7.91 -3.87
C LEU A 36 4.73 -9.09 -3.88
N THR A 37 5.94 -8.90 -4.41
CA THR A 37 6.98 -9.93 -4.45
C THR A 37 7.33 -10.40 -3.03
N ASP A 38 7.48 -9.47 -2.09
CA ASP A 38 7.76 -9.79 -0.68
C ASP A 38 6.59 -10.56 -0.04
N LEU A 39 5.34 -10.20 -0.39
CA LEU A 39 4.15 -10.88 0.12
C LEU A 39 3.89 -12.25 -0.51
N THR A 40 4.61 -12.63 -1.56
CA THR A 40 4.41 -13.91 -2.26
C THR A 40 5.58 -14.86 -2.12
N VAL A 41 6.60 -14.54 -1.30
CA VAL A 41 7.80 -15.39 -1.12
C VAL A 41 7.46 -16.83 -0.75
N ASP A 42 6.41 -17.05 0.06
CA ASP A 42 5.91 -18.35 0.50
C ASP A 42 4.62 -18.80 -0.23
N LEU A 43 4.26 -18.12 -1.33
CA LEU A 43 3.07 -18.41 -2.15
C LEU A 43 3.47 -18.69 -3.60
N PRO A 44 4.07 -19.87 -3.88
CA PRO A 44 4.65 -20.18 -5.19
C PRO A 44 3.63 -20.20 -6.33
N ASP A 45 2.36 -20.47 -6.01
CA ASP A 45 1.26 -20.53 -6.98
C ASP A 45 0.63 -19.15 -7.27
N THR A 46 1.14 -18.09 -6.64
CA THR A 46 0.70 -16.71 -6.91
C THR A 46 1.70 -15.96 -7.79
N ASP A 47 1.18 -15.27 -8.81
CA ASP A 47 1.98 -14.37 -9.66
C ASP A 47 1.81 -12.90 -9.22
N PRO A 48 2.81 -12.30 -8.54
CA PRO A 48 2.77 -10.89 -8.14
C PRO A 48 2.81 -9.93 -9.34
N GLY A 49 3.44 -10.31 -10.46
CA GLY A 49 3.49 -9.52 -11.68
C GLY A 49 2.12 -9.40 -12.34
N ARG A 50 1.35 -10.50 -12.35
CA ARG A 50 -0.04 -10.51 -12.83
C ARG A 50 -0.94 -9.56 -12.03
N VAL A 51 -0.82 -9.58 -10.70
CA VAL A 51 -1.57 -8.68 -9.81
C VAL A 51 -1.15 -7.22 -9.99
N ALA A 52 0.17 -6.96 -10.05
CA ALA A 52 0.70 -5.62 -10.30
C ALA A 52 0.19 -5.06 -11.63
N ALA A 53 0.26 -5.85 -12.71
CA ALA A 53 -0.21 -5.44 -14.02
C ALA A 53 -1.72 -5.13 -14.03
N ALA A 54 -2.54 -5.91 -13.30
CA ALA A 54 -3.96 -5.65 -13.14
C ALA A 54 -4.24 -4.34 -12.40
N ALA A 55 -3.57 -4.10 -11.27
CA ALA A 55 -3.69 -2.87 -10.50
C ALA A 55 -3.29 -1.64 -11.34
N LEU A 56 -2.17 -1.75 -12.07
CA LEU A 56 -1.66 -0.68 -12.93
C LEU A 56 -2.59 -0.33 -14.10
N ARG A 57 -3.39 -1.29 -14.60
CA ARG A 57 -4.43 -1.02 -15.60
C ARG A 57 -5.63 -0.26 -15.03
N GLY A 58 -5.94 -0.48 -13.75
CA GLY A 58 -7.06 0.17 -13.06
C GLY A 58 -6.75 1.59 -12.56
N ARG A 59 -5.47 1.97 -12.48
CA ARG A 59 -5.05 3.27 -11.92
C ARG A 59 -5.51 4.46 -12.77
N ASN A 60 -5.74 5.59 -12.12
CA ASN A 60 -5.93 6.87 -12.77
C ASN A 60 -4.67 7.76 -12.64
N ALA A 61 -4.66 8.93 -13.28
CA ALA A 61 -3.50 9.83 -13.30
C ALA A 61 -3.10 10.40 -11.91
N ARG A 62 -4.00 10.32 -10.93
CA ARG A 62 -3.79 10.79 -9.55
C ARG A 62 -3.65 9.65 -8.56
N SER A 63 -3.58 8.39 -9.02
CA SER A 63 -3.49 7.25 -8.11
C SER A 63 -2.19 7.25 -7.33
N ASP A 64 -2.34 7.29 -6.01
CA ASP A 64 -1.26 7.17 -5.06
C ASP A 64 -1.00 5.69 -4.72
N GLU A 65 -0.09 5.46 -3.77
CA GLU A 65 0.28 4.12 -3.35
C GLU A 65 -0.88 3.36 -2.68
N ALA A 66 -1.72 4.06 -1.91
CA ALA A 66 -2.87 3.47 -1.23
C ALA A 66 -3.93 3.02 -2.24
N GLU A 67 -4.26 3.86 -3.24
CA GLU A 67 -5.18 3.50 -4.31
C GLU A 67 -4.65 2.31 -5.13
N LEU A 68 -3.36 2.31 -5.46
CA LEU A 68 -2.73 1.17 -6.14
C LEU A 68 -2.78 -0.12 -5.33
N ARG A 69 -2.62 -0.05 -4.01
CA ARG A 69 -2.74 -1.21 -3.11
C ARG A 69 -4.17 -1.72 -3.03
N SER A 70 -5.16 -0.82 -3.02
CA SER A 70 -6.58 -1.19 -3.09
C SER A 70 -6.89 -1.94 -4.39
N LEU A 71 -6.47 -1.39 -5.54
CA LEU A 71 -6.63 -2.04 -6.84
C LEU A 71 -5.91 -3.40 -6.91
N ALA A 72 -4.73 -3.53 -6.29
CA ALA A 72 -4.04 -4.81 -6.19
C ALA A 72 -4.77 -5.82 -5.30
N THR A 73 -5.43 -5.36 -4.23
CA THR A 73 -6.23 -6.20 -3.34
C THR A 73 -7.45 -6.76 -4.08
N GLU A 74 -8.17 -5.90 -4.81
CA GLU A 74 -9.30 -6.30 -5.67
C GLU A 74 -8.85 -7.27 -6.78
N ALA A 75 -7.72 -6.98 -7.43
CA ALA A 75 -7.16 -7.85 -8.45
C ALA A 75 -6.79 -9.23 -7.90
N ALA A 76 -6.13 -9.30 -6.74
CA ALA A 76 -5.81 -10.58 -6.09
C ALA A 76 -7.09 -11.33 -5.69
N ALA A 77 -8.09 -10.64 -5.13
CA ALA A 77 -9.37 -11.25 -4.77
C ALA A 77 -10.11 -11.83 -5.98
N GLY A 78 -10.05 -11.17 -7.14
CA GLY A 78 -10.63 -11.67 -8.39
C GLY A 78 -9.98 -12.96 -8.91
N LEU A 79 -8.75 -13.26 -8.52
CA LEU A 79 -8.01 -14.46 -8.92
C LEU A 79 -8.22 -15.67 -8.00
N ILE A 80 -8.96 -15.51 -6.89
CA ILE A 80 -9.21 -16.60 -5.92
C ILE A 80 -9.90 -17.80 -6.57
N SER A 81 -10.82 -17.55 -7.51
CA SER A 81 -11.53 -18.62 -8.22
C SER A 81 -10.62 -19.44 -9.15
N GLU A 82 -9.49 -18.86 -9.56
CA GLU A 82 -8.49 -19.56 -10.38
C GLU A 82 -7.50 -20.34 -9.50
N ASP A 83 -7.01 -19.72 -8.42
CA ASP A 83 -6.18 -20.37 -7.41
C ASP A 83 -6.48 -19.81 -6.00
N PRO A 84 -6.84 -20.66 -5.02
CA PRO A 84 -7.14 -20.23 -3.66
C PRO A 84 -5.96 -19.56 -2.94
N ALA A 85 -4.70 -19.76 -3.38
CA ALA A 85 -3.53 -19.10 -2.79
C ALA A 85 -3.61 -17.57 -2.87
N TYR A 86 -4.30 -17.02 -3.88
CA TYR A 86 -4.54 -15.58 -4.00
C TYR A 86 -5.36 -14.99 -2.85
N SER A 87 -6.15 -15.81 -2.13
CA SER A 87 -6.90 -15.34 -0.96
C SER A 87 -5.97 -14.84 0.15
N ARG A 88 -4.83 -15.51 0.34
CA ARG A 88 -3.81 -15.11 1.31
C ARG A 88 -3.10 -13.83 0.88
N LEU A 89 -2.80 -13.68 -0.41
CA LEU A 89 -2.21 -12.44 -0.94
C LEU A 89 -3.17 -11.26 -0.76
N ALA A 90 -4.46 -11.43 -1.12
CA ALA A 90 -5.48 -10.41 -0.92
C ALA A 90 -5.62 -10.03 0.56
N ALA A 91 -5.66 -11.01 1.46
CA ALA A 91 -5.69 -10.77 2.90
C ALA A 91 -4.46 -9.99 3.38
N ARG A 92 -3.24 -10.35 2.94
CA ARG A 92 -2.00 -9.65 3.31
C ARG A 92 -1.98 -8.19 2.86
N LEU A 93 -2.48 -7.91 1.66
CA LEU A 93 -2.61 -6.54 1.15
C LEU A 93 -3.65 -5.75 1.97
N LEU A 94 -4.81 -6.35 2.25
CA LEU A 94 -5.85 -5.75 3.08
C LEU A 94 -5.35 -5.45 4.51
N THR A 95 -4.59 -6.36 5.11
CA THR A 95 -3.97 -6.14 6.43
C THR A 95 -3.09 -4.89 6.43
N ARG A 96 -2.31 -4.64 5.38
CA ARG A 96 -1.50 -3.41 5.26
C ARG A 96 -2.36 -2.16 5.12
N THR A 97 -3.42 -2.20 4.31
CA THR A 97 -4.37 -1.09 4.20
C THR A 97 -4.99 -0.76 5.55
N ILE A 98 -5.46 -1.76 6.30
CA ILE A 98 -6.03 -1.58 7.65
C ILE A 98 -4.99 -1.01 8.61
N ALA A 99 -3.74 -1.46 8.54
CA ALA A 99 -2.66 -0.95 9.40
C ALA A 99 -2.36 0.53 9.12
N ASP A 100 -2.27 0.92 7.84
CA ASP A 100 -2.04 2.32 7.44
C ASP A 100 -3.22 3.22 7.87
N GLU A 101 -4.46 2.76 7.68
CA GLU A 101 -5.66 3.48 8.13
C GLU A 101 -5.70 3.65 9.65
N ALA A 102 -5.42 2.58 10.41
CA ALA A 102 -5.38 2.62 11.86
C ALA A 102 -4.27 3.56 12.37
N ALA A 103 -3.08 3.52 11.75
CA ALA A 103 -1.99 4.44 12.05
C ALA A 103 -2.39 5.89 11.77
N GLY A 104 -3.14 6.16 10.68
CA GLY A 104 -3.71 7.47 10.37
C GLY A 104 -4.67 8.01 11.45
N GLN A 105 -5.30 7.13 12.23
CA GLN A 105 -6.12 7.49 13.41
C GLN A 105 -5.33 7.60 14.72
N GLY A 106 -4.00 7.41 14.67
CA GLY A 106 -3.10 7.46 15.81
C GLY A 106 -2.93 6.11 16.54
N ALA A 107 -3.45 5.00 16.01
CA ALA A 107 -3.28 3.66 16.58
C ALA A 107 -1.96 3.02 16.11
N THR A 108 -0.82 3.59 16.54
CA THR A 108 0.52 3.17 16.11
C THR A 108 1.22 2.18 17.04
N SER A 109 0.65 1.93 18.22
CA SER A 109 1.08 0.90 19.17
C SER A 109 -0.15 0.26 19.83
N PHE A 110 0.04 -0.80 20.61
CA PHE A 110 -1.05 -1.42 21.35
C PHE A 110 -1.67 -0.43 22.34
N SER A 111 -0.85 0.27 23.12
CA SER A 111 -1.33 1.26 24.07
C SER A 111 -2.01 2.45 23.38
N ALA A 112 -1.50 2.89 22.23
CA ALA A 112 -2.10 3.97 21.44
C ALA A 112 -3.46 3.55 20.85
N SER A 113 -3.60 2.32 20.36
CA SER A 113 -4.89 1.82 19.86
C SER A 113 -5.95 1.75 20.97
N VAL A 114 -5.55 1.37 22.19
CA VAL A 114 -6.43 1.41 23.37
C VAL A 114 -6.83 2.83 23.73
N ALA A 115 -5.91 3.79 23.65
CA ALA A 115 -6.21 5.21 23.89
C ALA A 115 -7.18 5.77 22.84
N VAL A 116 -7.02 5.41 21.56
CA VAL A 116 -7.98 5.73 20.49
C VAL A 116 -9.35 5.14 20.82
N GLY A 117 -9.43 3.85 21.10
CA GLY A 117 -10.70 3.20 21.43
C GLY A 117 -11.39 3.78 22.66
N HIS A 118 -10.64 4.21 23.67
CA HIS A 118 -11.18 4.90 24.84
C HIS A 118 -11.78 6.27 24.49
N ARG A 119 -11.06 7.08 23.71
CA ARG A 119 -11.55 8.38 23.24
C ARG A 119 -12.84 8.26 22.43
N GLU A 120 -12.96 7.22 21.61
CA GLU A 120 -14.17 6.94 20.83
C GLU A 120 -15.28 6.25 21.64
N GLY A 121 -15.09 6.01 22.94
CA GLY A 121 -16.08 5.40 23.84
C GLY A 121 -16.26 3.89 23.66
N LEU A 122 -15.37 3.21 22.94
CA LEU A 122 -15.38 1.77 22.70
C LEU A 122 -14.70 0.97 23.82
N ILE A 123 -13.83 1.61 24.59
CA ILE A 123 -13.08 0.99 25.70
C ILE A 123 -13.41 1.70 27.00
N ALA A 124 -13.63 0.94 28.07
CA ALA A 124 -13.95 1.48 29.40
C ALA A 124 -12.74 2.10 30.11
N ASP A 125 -13.00 3.11 30.96
CA ASP A 125 -11.99 3.87 31.71
C ASP A 125 -10.99 2.99 32.46
N ARG A 126 -11.49 1.94 33.13
CA ARG A 126 -10.64 1.02 33.90
C ARG A 126 -9.59 0.33 33.01
N THR A 127 -9.99 -0.12 31.82
CA THR A 127 -9.11 -0.78 30.87
C THR A 127 -8.10 0.21 30.31
N ALA A 128 -8.56 1.40 29.92
CA ALA A 128 -7.68 2.47 29.41
C ALA A 128 -6.63 2.89 30.45
N ALA A 129 -7.04 3.08 31.71
CA ALA A 129 -6.13 3.45 32.80
C ALA A 129 -5.09 2.35 33.09
N PHE A 130 -5.50 1.07 33.06
CA PHE A 130 -4.59 -0.05 33.25
C PHE A 130 -3.54 -0.11 32.12
N VAL A 131 -3.97 0.00 30.86
CA VAL A 131 -3.05 -0.04 29.72
C VAL A 131 -2.12 1.17 29.72
N ALA A 132 -2.62 2.37 30.05
CA ALA A 132 -1.80 3.56 30.17
C ALA A 132 -0.72 3.43 31.26
N LEU A 133 -1.05 2.81 32.40
CA LEU A 133 -0.10 2.58 33.49
C LEU A 133 1.04 1.60 33.09
N HIS A 134 0.76 0.65 32.20
CA HIS A 134 1.67 -0.42 31.81
C HIS A 134 2.10 -0.39 30.34
N SER A 135 1.95 0.76 29.67
CA SER A 135 2.11 0.90 28.21
C SER A 135 3.43 0.31 27.70
N ALA A 136 4.56 0.71 28.26
CA ALA A 136 5.88 0.24 27.84
C ALA A 136 6.10 -1.28 28.01
N ALA A 137 5.42 -1.93 28.95
CA ALA A 137 5.52 -3.38 29.11
C ALA A 137 4.62 -4.12 28.12
N LEU A 138 3.40 -3.60 27.91
CA LEU A 138 2.42 -4.19 27.00
C LEU A 138 2.80 -4.00 25.53
N ASP A 139 3.29 -2.82 25.17
CA ASP A 139 3.77 -2.54 23.80
C ASP A 139 4.94 -3.46 23.45
N ARG A 140 5.93 -3.60 24.35
CA ARG A 140 7.04 -4.56 24.14
C ARG A 140 6.58 -6.00 24.01
N LEU A 141 5.54 -6.40 24.76
CA LEU A 141 5.00 -7.76 24.66
C LEU A 141 4.39 -8.01 23.27
N VAL A 142 3.67 -7.02 22.73
CA VAL A 142 3.09 -7.10 21.39
C VAL A 142 4.18 -7.06 20.31
N GLU A 143 5.19 -6.19 20.44
CA GLU A 143 6.34 -6.15 19.53
C GLU A 143 7.07 -7.49 19.48
N GLN A 144 7.30 -8.13 20.64
CA GLN A 144 7.91 -9.45 20.69
C GLN A 144 7.04 -10.52 20.02
N ALA A 145 5.72 -10.53 20.28
CA ALA A 145 4.81 -11.48 19.67
C ALA A 145 4.80 -11.38 18.13
N LEU A 146 4.84 -10.16 17.60
CA LEU A 146 4.94 -9.93 16.16
C LEU A 146 6.30 -10.40 15.59
N ALA A 147 7.39 -10.19 16.32
CA ALA A 147 8.71 -10.69 15.93
C ALA A 147 8.77 -12.23 15.90
N ASP A 148 7.99 -12.89 16.77
CA ASP A 148 7.87 -14.35 16.83
C ASP A 148 6.89 -14.91 15.76
N GLY A 149 6.24 -14.05 14.98
CA GLY A 149 5.38 -14.42 13.84
C GLY A 149 3.89 -14.58 14.14
N ALA A 150 3.39 -13.90 15.19
CA ALA A 150 1.95 -13.79 15.47
C ALA A 150 1.17 -13.03 14.40
#